data_AF-A0A3Q3VKI3-F1
#
_entry.id   AF-A0A3Q3VKI3-F1
#
_cell.length_a   1.000
_cell.length_b   1.000
_cell.length_c   1.000
_cell.angle_alpha   90.00
_cell.angle_beta   90.00
_cell.angle_gamma   90.00
#
_symmetry.space_group_name_H-M   'P 1'
#
loop_
_entity.id
_entity.type
_entity.pdbx_description
1 polymer ?
#
loop_
_entity_poly.entity_id
_entity_poly.type
_entity_poly.pdbx_seq_one_letter_code
_entity_poly.pdbx_strand_id
1 'polypeptide(L)'
;MAAIYSGIHLKLKSPHTPWEDKLKLARFAWVSTQCLLPNKEQVLLDWCTHALTGWYSQKVEFSQHVLEGLWCYLDDLLHSRKLHSLLKQGKTVSLRLNMAQILIRSSSQDPSLTLPFTVPAVTSVTSLLREGEGRITNSHHVILVLGALHSVPLDHITPHVYMSAFLAVHEALFAIIQCHPQVMLNAAPSFLNVFHRLVASIMQEGRQRGETDTGSPDRDVYLECSRLIERMYSHIAATAEKFTTLSAFMVAQYVTELQKVTLRPDIKLHLTEGIYRILDLCMEHDIKFLTAGLQMGVREVFSELYGSYTHYHKAQRQGEDKYTV
;
A
#
# COMPACT_ATOMS: atom_id res chain seq x y z
N MET A 1 49.57 17.54 -9.87
CA MET A 1 48.61 16.67 -10.59
C MET A 1 47.52 16.28 -9.62
N ALA A 2 46.28 16.71 -9.84
CA ALA A 2 45.17 16.23 -9.02
C ALA A 2 44.83 14.79 -9.42
N ALA A 3 44.80 13.87 -8.44
CA ALA A 3 44.49 12.47 -8.70
C ALA A 3 43.01 12.34 -9.14
N ILE A 4 42.79 11.87 -10.36
CA ILE A 4 41.45 11.56 -10.87
C ILE A 4 41.00 10.26 -10.21
N TYR A 5 39.92 10.32 -9.42
CA TYR A 5 39.35 9.13 -8.79
C TYR A 5 38.35 8.46 -9.75
N SER A 6 38.69 7.25 -10.21
CA SER A 6 37.85 6.38 -11.03
C SER A 6 37.39 5.14 -10.23
N GLY A 7 36.38 4.43 -10.73
CA GLY A 7 35.90 3.17 -10.13
C GLY A 7 35.02 3.31 -8.89
N ILE A 8 34.63 4.53 -8.48
CA ILE A 8 33.75 4.76 -7.31
C ILE A 8 32.41 4.01 -7.47
N HIS A 9 31.78 4.05 -8.65
CA HIS A 9 30.54 3.32 -8.90
C HIS A 9 30.66 1.81 -8.65
N LEU A 10 31.80 1.20 -9.02
CA LEU A 10 32.05 -0.22 -8.76
C LEU A 10 32.22 -0.48 -7.26
N LYS A 11 32.93 0.40 -6.53
CA LYS A 11 33.09 0.30 -5.08
C LYS A 11 31.77 0.45 -4.33
N LEU A 12 30.90 1.38 -4.76
CA LEU A 12 29.57 1.54 -4.17
C LEU A 12 28.68 0.30 -4.34
N LYS A 13 28.83 -0.43 -5.46
CA LYS A 13 28.08 -1.66 -5.75
C LYS A 13 28.73 -2.94 -5.20
N SER A 14 30.02 -2.91 -4.88
CA SER A 14 30.76 -4.09 -4.43
C SER A 14 30.24 -4.61 -3.08
N PRO A 15 29.97 -5.91 -2.93
CA PRO A 15 29.65 -6.50 -1.63
C PRO A 15 30.86 -6.52 -0.69
N HIS A 16 32.08 -6.47 -1.23
CA HIS A 16 33.33 -6.51 -0.45
C HIS A 16 33.72 -5.15 0.16
N THR A 17 33.05 -4.07 -0.21
CA THR A 17 33.34 -2.74 0.35
C THR A 17 32.46 -2.49 1.57
N PRO A 18 33.03 -2.21 2.76
CA PRO A 18 32.27 -1.87 3.95
C PRO A 18 31.35 -0.66 3.73
N TRP A 19 30.21 -0.63 4.41
CA TRP A 19 29.21 0.43 4.21
C TRP A 19 29.69 1.79 4.68
N GLU A 20 30.49 1.85 5.73
CA GLU A 20 31.13 3.06 6.23
C GLU A 20 32.05 3.66 5.16
N ASP A 21 32.77 2.82 4.43
CA ASP A 21 33.64 3.26 3.34
C ASP A 21 32.83 3.67 2.11
N LYS A 22 31.72 2.97 1.80
CA LYS A 22 30.80 3.40 0.75
C LYS A 22 30.21 4.79 1.03
N LEU A 23 29.82 5.06 2.27
CA LEU A 23 29.32 6.37 2.69
C LEU A 23 30.39 7.46 2.52
N LYS A 24 31.63 7.22 2.96
CA LYS A 24 32.75 8.15 2.76
C LYS A 24 32.99 8.42 1.27
N LEU A 25 32.99 7.37 0.44
CA LEU A 25 33.15 7.47 -1.00
C LEU A 25 32.02 8.26 -1.67
N ALA A 26 30.77 8.03 -1.26
CA ALA A 26 29.60 8.73 -1.80
C ALA A 26 29.61 10.23 -1.43
N ARG A 27 29.98 10.56 -0.18
CA ARG A 27 30.18 11.94 0.28
C ARG A 27 31.29 12.65 -0.49
N PHE A 28 32.44 12.00 -0.63
CA PHE A 28 33.54 12.52 -1.45
C PHE A 28 33.12 12.73 -2.91
N ALA A 29 32.45 11.74 -3.51
CA ALA A 29 31.99 11.80 -4.89
C ALA A 29 31.00 12.95 -5.14
N TRP A 30 30.12 13.24 -4.19
CA TRP A 30 29.15 14.33 -4.31
C TRP A 30 29.82 15.70 -4.44
N VAL A 31 30.80 15.98 -3.56
CA VAL A 31 31.48 17.27 -3.47
C VAL A 31 32.58 17.41 -4.53
N SER A 32 33.25 16.31 -4.88
CA SER A 32 34.42 16.34 -5.75
C SER A 32 34.07 16.60 -7.22
N THR A 33 34.70 17.63 -7.78
CA THR A 33 34.73 17.89 -9.23
C THR A 33 35.65 16.91 -9.97
N GLN A 34 36.58 16.27 -9.26
CA GLN A 34 37.57 15.33 -9.79
C GLN A 34 37.06 13.88 -9.85
N CYS A 35 35.84 13.64 -9.36
CA CYS A 35 35.15 12.36 -9.50
C CYS A 35 34.42 12.29 -10.85
N LEU A 36 34.90 11.40 -11.72
CA LEU A 36 34.28 11.12 -13.02
C LEU A 36 33.19 10.05 -12.86
N LEU A 37 31.94 10.50 -12.84
CA LEU A 37 30.76 9.65 -12.77
C LEU A 37 29.68 10.21 -13.73
N PRO A 38 29.26 9.47 -14.76
CA PRO A 38 28.16 9.90 -15.62
C PRO A 38 26.88 10.06 -14.80
N ASN A 39 26.10 11.13 -15.05
CA ASN A 39 24.90 11.47 -14.27
C ASN A 39 25.13 11.37 -12.76
N LYS A 40 26.28 11.88 -12.31
CA LYS A 40 26.80 11.76 -10.94
C LYS A 40 25.72 11.96 -9.88
N GLU A 41 24.92 13.01 -10.02
CA GLU A 41 23.92 13.37 -9.04
C GLU A 41 22.79 12.35 -8.95
N GLN A 42 22.31 11.87 -10.09
CA GLN A 42 21.30 10.81 -10.15
C GLN A 42 21.84 9.49 -9.59
N VAL A 43 23.08 9.10 -9.97
CA VAL A 43 23.66 7.83 -9.53
C VAL A 43 23.84 7.78 -8.01
N LEU A 44 24.28 8.88 -7.41
CA LEU A 44 24.49 8.96 -5.97
C LEU A 44 23.17 8.98 -5.18
N LEU A 45 22.17 9.69 -5.70
CA LEU A 45 20.80 9.67 -5.13
C LEU A 45 20.17 8.28 -5.26
N ASP A 46 20.25 7.66 -6.43
CA ASP A 46 19.75 6.31 -6.70
C ASP A 46 20.43 5.30 -5.77
N TRP A 47 21.74 5.39 -5.59
CA TRP A 47 22.48 4.49 -4.71
C TRP A 47 21.98 4.57 -3.27
N CYS A 48 21.85 5.78 -2.72
CA CYS A 48 21.36 5.97 -1.35
C CYS A 48 19.92 5.49 -1.18
N THR A 49 19.03 5.87 -2.11
CA THR A 49 17.63 5.43 -2.07
C THR A 49 17.53 3.91 -2.23
N HIS A 50 18.28 3.27 -3.13
CA HIS A 50 18.29 1.81 -3.23
C HIS A 50 18.79 1.11 -1.96
N ALA A 51 19.80 1.66 -1.28
CA ALA A 51 20.29 1.12 -0.01
C ALA A 51 19.20 1.17 1.08
N LEU A 52 18.55 2.33 1.25
CA LEU A 52 17.45 2.50 2.21
C LEU A 52 16.25 1.61 1.87
N THR A 53 15.89 1.48 0.59
CA THR A 53 14.79 0.58 0.16
C THR A 53 15.13 -0.89 0.48
N GLY A 54 16.38 -1.30 0.27
CA GLY A 54 16.87 -2.64 0.58
C GLY A 54 16.73 -2.96 2.07
N TRP A 55 17.07 -2.01 2.94
CA TRP A 55 16.92 -2.13 4.39
C TRP A 55 15.45 -2.26 4.81
N TYR A 56 14.59 -1.36 4.34
CA TYR A 56 13.14 -1.44 4.64
C TYR A 56 12.48 -2.71 4.09
N SER A 57 13.04 -3.31 3.04
CA SER A 57 12.56 -4.57 2.48
C SER A 57 13.16 -5.81 3.15
N GLN A 58 13.93 -5.62 4.24
CA GLN A 58 14.66 -6.68 4.95
C GLN A 58 15.61 -7.48 4.05
N LYS A 59 16.07 -6.88 2.94
CA LYS A 59 17.02 -7.50 2.01
C LYS A 59 18.48 -7.25 2.40
N VAL A 60 18.71 -6.22 3.21
CA VAL A 60 20.03 -5.80 3.67
C VAL A 60 19.91 -5.33 5.11
N GLU A 61 20.83 -5.76 5.97
CA GLU A 61 20.91 -5.29 7.36
C GLU A 61 22.01 -4.23 7.50
N PHE A 62 21.74 -3.19 8.29
CA PHE A 62 22.69 -2.12 8.58
C PHE A 62 22.86 -1.99 10.10
N SER A 63 24.07 -1.61 10.51
CA SER A 63 24.27 -1.05 11.84
C SER A 63 23.52 0.30 11.94
N GLN A 64 23.10 0.66 13.16
CA GLN A 64 22.39 1.92 13.40
C GLN A 64 23.18 3.13 12.87
N HIS A 65 24.50 3.14 13.08
CA HIS A 65 25.40 4.19 12.58
C HIS A 65 25.40 4.31 11.04
N VAL A 66 25.37 3.19 10.31
CA VAL A 66 25.30 3.22 8.84
C VAL A 66 23.94 3.73 8.36
N LEU A 67 22.86 3.30 9.01
CA LEU A 67 21.51 3.74 8.68
C LEU A 67 21.35 5.25 8.87
N GLU A 68 21.76 5.77 10.02
CA GLU A 68 21.80 7.21 10.29
C GLU A 68 22.68 7.94 9.28
N GLY A 69 23.85 7.38 8.97
CA GLY A 69 24.77 7.94 7.98
C GLY A 69 24.18 8.07 6.57
N LEU A 70 23.34 7.11 6.15
CA LEU A 70 22.61 7.14 4.88
C LEU A 70 21.51 8.21 4.87
N TRP A 71 20.76 8.35 5.97
CA TRP A 71 19.74 9.39 6.10
C TRP A 71 20.34 10.79 6.12
N CYS A 72 21.38 11.01 6.92
CA CYS A 72 22.12 12.28 6.92
C CYS A 72 22.71 12.57 5.53
N TYR A 73 23.19 11.54 4.82
CA TYR A 73 23.69 11.72 3.46
C TYR A 73 22.58 12.16 2.51
N LEU A 74 21.40 11.53 2.56
CA LEU A 74 20.25 11.92 1.76
C LEU A 74 19.83 13.36 2.06
N ASP A 75 19.78 13.74 3.33
CA ASP A 75 19.48 15.09 3.78
C ASP A 75 20.48 16.12 3.21
N ASP A 76 21.78 15.84 3.32
CA ASP A 76 22.86 16.66 2.77
C ASP A 76 22.73 16.84 1.26
N LEU A 77 22.34 15.78 0.53
CA LEU A 77 22.11 15.84 -0.91
C LEU A 77 20.97 16.80 -1.25
N LEU A 78 19.81 16.63 -0.60
CA LEU A 78 18.59 17.38 -0.85
C LEU A 78 18.74 18.86 -0.48
N HIS A 79 19.48 19.18 0.57
CA HIS A 79 19.75 20.55 1.02
C HIS A 79 20.99 21.19 0.37
N SER A 80 21.70 20.47 -0.50
CA SER A 80 22.94 20.99 -1.07
C SER A 80 22.72 22.19 -2.01
N ARG A 81 23.59 23.19 -1.89
CA ARG A 81 23.67 24.31 -2.86
C ARG A 81 23.92 23.80 -4.29
N LYS A 82 24.61 22.67 -4.41
CA LYS A 82 24.89 22.01 -5.68
C LYS A 82 23.60 21.56 -6.37
N LEU A 83 22.72 20.85 -5.66
CA LEU A 83 21.42 20.44 -6.20
C LEU A 83 20.58 21.67 -6.57
N HIS A 84 20.51 22.67 -5.68
CA HIS A 84 19.77 23.92 -5.96
C HIS A 84 20.26 24.64 -7.21
N SER A 85 21.58 24.73 -7.40
CA SER A 85 22.19 25.33 -8.60
C SER A 85 21.84 24.55 -9.87
N LEU A 86 21.84 23.22 -9.82
CA LEU A 86 21.45 22.38 -10.96
C LEU A 86 19.98 22.59 -11.34
N LEU A 87 19.08 22.61 -10.36
CA LEU A 87 17.65 22.85 -10.59
C LEU A 87 17.41 24.24 -11.19
N LYS A 88 18.12 25.29 -10.71
CA LYS A 88 18.07 26.64 -11.30
C LYS A 88 18.55 26.70 -12.74
N GLN A 89 19.45 25.81 -13.15
CA GLN A 89 19.92 25.69 -14.53
C GLN A 89 18.95 24.92 -15.44
N GLY A 90 17.76 24.53 -14.95
CA GLY A 90 16.79 23.73 -15.68
C GLY A 90 17.18 22.25 -15.80
N LYS A 91 18.23 21.80 -15.11
CA LYS A 91 18.57 20.38 -15.04
C LYS A 91 17.65 19.68 -14.05
N THR A 92 17.22 18.47 -14.38
CA THR A 92 16.30 17.70 -13.55
C THR A 92 17.03 16.55 -12.85
N VAL A 93 16.56 16.20 -11.66
CA VAL A 93 16.91 14.97 -10.95
C VAL A 93 15.64 14.15 -10.82
N SER A 94 15.68 12.90 -11.28
CA SER A 94 14.53 12.02 -11.25
C SER A 94 14.37 11.42 -9.86
N LEU A 95 13.27 11.77 -9.22
CA LEU A 95 12.83 11.12 -7.99
C LEU A 95 12.08 9.84 -8.36
N ARG A 96 12.73 8.69 -8.19
CA ARG A 96 12.15 7.39 -8.50
C ARG A 96 11.14 6.95 -7.42
N LEU A 97 10.24 6.04 -7.79
CA LEU A 97 9.18 5.53 -6.90
C LEU A 97 9.72 4.81 -5.65
N ASN A 98 10.96 4.32 -5.69
CA ASN A 98 11.65 3.79 -4.51
C ASN A 98 11.83 4.84 -3.41
N MET A 99 12.07 6.10 -3.76
CA MET A 99 12.21 7.19 -2.80
C MET A 99 10.86 7.54 -2.17
N ALA A 100 9.79 7.62 -2.98
CA ALA A 100 8.45 7.83 -2.46
C ALA A 100 8.04 6.71 -1.49
N GLN A 101 8.37 5.46 -1.81
CA GLN A 101 8.15 4.32 -0.92
C GLN A 101 8.88 4.47 0.42
N ILE A 102 10.16 4.86 0.40
CA ILE A 102 10.94 5.08 1.62
C ILE A 102 10.31 6.17 2.48
N LEU A 103 9.97 7.31 1.86
CA LEU A 103 9.41 8.46 2.56
C LEU A 103 8.07 8.12 3.22
N ILE A 104 7.18 7.41 2.51
CA ILE A 104 5.90 6.95 3.06
C ILE A 104 6.15 5.97 4.22
N ARG A 105 7.05 5.00 4.06
CA ARG A 105 7.36 4.02 5.12
C ARG A 105 7.97 4.66 6.36
N SER A 106 8.87 5.62 6.19
CA SER A 106 9.52 6.32 7.30
C SER A 106 8.54 7.24 8.02
N SER A 107 7.75 8.03 7.29
CA SER A 107 6.79 8.94 7.91
C SER A 107 5.64 8.20 8.58
N SER A 108 5.31 6.99 8.12
CA SER A 108 4.28 6.16 8.74
C SER A 108 4.66 5.64 10.13
N GLN A 109 5.92 5.73 10.54
CA GLN A 109 6.35 5.39 11.90
C GLN A 109 6.00 6.47 12.93
N ASP A 110 5.67 7.69 12.47
CA ASP A 110 5.31 8.82 13.33
C ASP A 110 3.87 9.27 13.00
N PRO A 111 2.90 8.98 13.88
CA PRO A 111 1.51 9.37 13.68
C PRO A 111 1.32 10.88 13.44
N SER A 112 2.19 11.74 13.99
CA SER A 112 2.11 13.19 13.81
C SER A 112 2.36 13.63 12.35
N LEU A 113 3.07 12.80 11.57
CA LEU A 113 3.38 13.05 10.16
C LEU A 113 2.29 12.54 9.21
N THR A 114 1.31 11.78 9.72
CA THR A 114 0.28 11.12 8.89
C THR A 114 -0.45 12.11 8.00
N LEU A 115 -1.03 13.15 8.61
CA LEU A 115 -1.79 14.17 7.89
C LEU A 115 -0.90 15.16 7.11
N PRO A 116 0.14 15.76 7.69
CA PRO A 116 0.93 16.78 6.98
C PRO A 116 1.85 16.22 5.90
N PHE A 117 2.19 14.93 5.92
CA PHE A 117 3.18 14.36 5.01
C PHE A 117 2.78 13.01 4.40
N THR A 118 2.43 12.00 5.21
CA THR A 118 2.17 10.64 4.69
C THR A 118 1.01 10.63 3.70
N VAL A 119 -0.12 11.28 4.05
CA VAL A 119 -1.29 11.39 3.17
C VAL A 119 -0.95 12.11 1.87
N PRO A 120 -0.38 13.35 1.87
CA PRO A 120 0.06 14.00 0.63
C PRO A 120 1.03 13.19 -0.22
N ALA A 121 1.95 12.45 0.41
CA ALA A 121 2.89 11.58 -0.30
C ALA A 121 2.17 10.41 -0.99
N VAL A 122 1.24 9.75 -0.31
CA VAL A 122 0.40 8.69 -0.89
C VAL A 122 -0.47 9.25 -2.02
N THR A 123 -1.09 10.42 -1.85
CA THR A 123 -1.87 11.08 -2.90
C THR A 123 -1.02 11.41 -4.12
N SER A 124 0.21 11.89 -3.91
CA SER A 124 1.15 12.19 -5.01
C SER A 124 1.54 10.92 -5.79
N VAL A 125 1.83 9.83 -5.08
CA VAL A 125 2.08 8.52 -5.71
C VAL A 125 0.84 8.01 -6.44
N THR A 126 -0.36 8.24 -5.89
CA THR A 126 -1.63 7.87 -6.52
C THR A 126 -1.82 8.60 -7.84
N SER A 127 -1.52 9.92 -7.90
CA SER A 127 -1.54 10.67 -9.16
C SER A 127 -0.58 10.09 -10.20
N LEU A 128 0.61 9.66 -9.78
CA LEU A 128 1.55 8.99 -10.68
C LEU A 128 1.03 7.62 -11.16
N LEU A 129 0.39 6.84 -10.28
CA LEU A 129 -0.22 5.57 -10.65
C LEU A 129 -1.33 5.75 -11.69
N ARG A 130 -2.09 6.85 -11.64
CA ARG A 130 -3.15 7.13 -12.61
C ARG A 130 -2.65 7.37 -14.04
N GLU A 131 -1.35 7.64 -14.22
CA GLU A 131 -0.72 7.73 -15.55
C GLU A 131 -0.61 6.37 -16.28
N GLY A 132 -0.84 5.26 -15.56
CA GLY A 132 -0.95 3.91 -16.11
C GLY A 132 0.37 3.27 -16.57
N GLU A 133 0.25 2.07 -17.14
CA GLU A 133 1.36 1.19 -17.51
C GLU A 133 2.28 1.78 -18.59
N GLY A 134 1.76 2.68 -19.43
CA GLY A 134 2.56 3.35 -20.47
C GLY A 134 3.63 4.28 -19.90
N ARG A 135 3.40 4.85 -18.71
CA ARG A 135 4.36 5.71 -18.00
C ARG A 135 5.13 4.95 -16.91
N ILE A 136 4.46 4.02 -16.22
CA ILE A 136 5.10 3.13 -15.24
C ILE A 136 5.25 1.75 -15.88
N THR A 137 6.29 1.59 -16.69
CA THR A 137 6.53 0.35 -17.45
C THR A 137 7.04 -0.80 -16.58
N ASN A 138 7.66 -0.50 -15.43
CA ASN A 138 8.21 -1.51 -14.54
C ASN A 138 7.19 -1.91 -13.46
N SER A 139 6.67 -3.14 -13.56
CA SER A 139 5.72 -3.73 -12.59
C SER A 139 6.24 -3.76 -11.15
N HIS A 140 7.56 -3.84 -10.96
CA HIS A 140 8.15 -3.77 -9.62
C HIS A 140 7.84 -2.46 -8.92
N HIS A 141 7.71 -1.34 -9.64
CA HIS A 141 7.40 -0.07 -9.01
C HIS A 141 6.01 -0.06 -8.35
N VAL A 142 5.01 -0.68 -8.98
CA VAL A 142 3.66 -0.81 -8.40
C VAL A 142 3.69 -1.70 -7.16
N ILE A 143 4.46 -2.80 -7.19
CA ILE A 143 4.66 -3.67 -6.02
C ILE A 143 5.33 -2.92 -4.86
N LEU A 144 6.31 -2.05 -5.15
CA LEU A 144 6.93 -1.20 -4.13
C LEU A 144 5.91 -0.24 -3.51
N VAL A 145 5.02 0.35 -4.33
CA VAL A 145 3.94 1.21 -3.83
C VAL A 145 3.00 0.42 -2.92
N LEU A 146 2.53 -0.77 -3.31
CA LEU A 146 1.72 -1.64 -2.45
C LEU A 146 2.42 -1.90 -1.10
N GLY A 147 3.73 -2.15 -1.14
CA GLY A 147 4.54 -2.29 0.06
C GLY A 147 4.65 -1.03 0.92
N ALA A 148 4.52 0.18 0.36
CA ALA A 148 4.43 1.42 1.12
C ALA A 148 3.02 1.65 1.69
N LEU A 149 1.97 1.38 0.90
CA LEU A 149 0.58 1.50 1.36
C LEU A 149 0.32 0.62 2.60
N HIS A 150 0.94 -0.57 2.65
CA HIS A 150 0.84 -1.45 3.81
C HIS A 150 1.39 -0.84 5.11
N SER A 151 2.26 0.17 5.04
CA SER A 151 2.82 0.82 6.23
C SER A 151 2.01 2.01 6.76
N VAL A 152 1.10 2.59 5.95
CA VAL A 152 0.34 3.80 6.31
C VAL A 152 -0.50 3.54 7.56
N PRO A 153 -0.41 4.32 8.64
CA PRO A 153 -1.10 4.00 9.90
C PRO A 153 -2.63 4.09 9.75
N LEU A 154 -3.33 3.11 10.33
CA LEU A 154 -4.80 3.03 10.37
C LEU A 154 -5.33 2.72 11.77
N ASP A 155 -4.45 2.60 12.76
CA ASP A 155 -4.78 2.20 14.12
C ASP A 155 -4.38 3.31 15.08
N HIS A 156 -5.15 3.50 16.16
CA HIS A 156 -4.86 4.47 17.24
C HIS A 156 -4.68 5.93 16.77
N ILE A 157 -5.40 6.33 15.72
CA ILE A 157 -5.40 7.69 15.17
C ILE A 157 -6.77 8.35 15.32
N THR A 158 -6.83 9.67 15.26
CA THR A 158 -8.10 10.40 15.34
C THR A 158 -8.96 10.14 14.10
N PRO A 159 -10.31 10.18 14.21
CA PRO A 159 -11.20 9.83 13.10
C PRO A 159 -10.99 10.68 11.83
N HIS A 160 -10.68 11.97 11.96
CA HIS A 160 -10.33 12.81 10.82
C HIS A 160 -9.04 12.35 10.10
N VAL A 161 -8.00 12.00 10.86
CA VAL A 161 -6.74 11.49 10.30
C VAL A 161 -6.95 10.09 9.71
N TYR A 162 -7.77 9.27 10.36
CA TYR A 162 -8.20 7.96 9.87
C TYR A 162 -8.84 8.07 8.49
N MET A 163 -9.87 8.92 8.35
CA MET A 163 -10.56 9.14 7.08
C MET A 163 -9.59 9.50 5.95
N SER A 164 -8.70 10.45 6.23
CA SER A 164 -7.72 10.95 5.25
C SER A 164 -6.73 9.86 4.82
N ALA A 165 -6.21 9.09 5.78
CA ALA A 165 -5.30 7.97 5.51
C ALA A 165 -6.00 6.83 4.77
N PHE A 166 -7.20 6.45 5.21
CA PHE A 166 -8.02 5.41 4.61
C PHE A 166 -8.36 5.73 3.16
N LEU A 167 -8.86 6.94 2.90
CA LEU A 167 -9.17 7.41 1.56
C LEU A 167 -7.92 7.42 0.67
N ALA A 168 -6.79 7.90 1.17
CA ALA A 168 -5.55 7.92 0.40
C ALA A 168 -5.10 6.50 -0.03
N VAL A 169 -5.18 5.53 0.88
CA VAL A 169 -4.83 4.13 0.55
C VAL A 169 -5.87 3.50 -0.37
N HIS A 170 -7.16 3.75 -0.15
CA HIS A 170 -8.25 3.31 -1.02
C HIS A 170 -8.04 3.82 -2.46
N GLU A 171 -7.83 5.13 -2.63
CA GLU A 171 -7.62 5.72 -3.96
C GLU A 171 -6.37 5.20 -4.66
N ALA A 172 -5.31 4.90 -3.91
CA ALA A 172 -4.10 4.29 -4.45
C ALA A 172 -4.38 2.87 -4.96
N LEU A 173 -5.08 2.03 -4.19
CA LEU A 173 -5.51 0.71 -4.63
C LEU A 173 -6.43 0.81 -5.85
N PHE A 174 -7.33 1.79 -5.85
CA PHE A 174 -8.27 2.01 -6.94
C PHE A 174 -7.53 2.38 -8.24
N ALA A 175 -6.54 3.26 -8.15
CA ALA A 175 -5.68 3.58 -9.28
C ALA A 175 -4.90 2.35 -9.79
N ILE A 176 -4.44 1.46 -8.89
CA ILE A 176 -3.72 0.23 -9.28
C ILE A 176 -4.64 -0.73 -10.05
N ILE A 177 -5.83 -1.03 -9.52
CA ILE A 177 -6.73 -2.00 -10.16
C ILE A 177 -7.23 -1.51 -11.52
N GLN A 178 -7.43 -0.19 -11.68
CA GLN A 178 -7.88 0.41 -12.92
C GLN A 178 -6.77 0.63 -13.95
N CYS A 179 -5.63 1.19 -13.53
CA CYS A 179 -4.61 1.69 -14.45
C CYS A 179 -3.44 0.70 -14.66
N HIS A 180 -3.33 -0.35 -13.84
CA HIS A 180 -2.24 -1.34 -13.88
C HIS A 180 -2.73 -2.80 -14.02
N PRO A 181 -3.56 -3.10 -15.03
CA PRO A 181 -4.20 -4.41 -15.17
C PRO A 181 -3.23 -5.59 -15.33
N GLN A 182 -2.07 -5.42 -15.96
CA GLN A 182 -1.06 -6.46 -16.18
C GLN A 182 -0.28 -6.75 -14.92
N VAL A 183 0.07 -5.72 -14.16
CA VAL A 183 0.78 -5.89 -12.89
C VAL A 183 -0.05 -6.69 -11.89
N MET A 184 -1.37 -6.51 -11.92
CA MET A 184 -2.31 -7.23 -11.08
C MET A 184 -2.30 -8.74 -11.25
N LEU A 185 -1.85 -9.28 -12.40
CA LEU A 185 -1.70 -10.73 -12.60
C LEU A 185 -0.71 -11.35 -11.60
N ASN A 186 0.32 -10.60 -11.20
CA ASN A 186 1.39 -11.07 -10.32
C ASN A 186 1.35 -10.41 -8.93
N ALA A 187 0.72 -9.23 -8.82
CA ALA A 187 0.65 -8.45 -7.59
C ALA A 187 -0.66 -8.64 -6.81
N ALA A 188 -1.61 -9.45 -7.30
CA ALA A 188 -2.90 -9.68 -6.64
C ALA A 188 -2.77 -10.04 -5.14
N PRO A 189 -1.86 -10.93 -4.69
CA PRO A 189 -1.71 -11.20 -3.25
C PRO A 189 -1.28 -9.98 -2.43
N SER A 190 -0.34 -9.18 -2.95
CA SER A 190 0.11 -7.95 -2.28
C SER A 190 -0.99 -6.90 -2.23
N PHE A 191 -1.75 -6.77 -3.31
CA PHE A 191 -2.92 -5.90 -3.38
C PHE A 191 -3.98 -6.30 -2.35
N LEU A 192 -4.37 -7.58 -2.34
CA LEU A 192 -5.37 -8.10 -1.40
C LEU A 192 -4.93 -7.97 0.04
N ASN A 193 -3.63 -8.09 0.34
CA ASN A 193 -3.13 -7.87 1.70
C ASN A 193 -3.34 -6.43 2.18
N VAL A 194 -3.12 -5.43 1.31
CA VAL A 194 -3.40 -4.02 1.64
C VAL A 194 -4.91 -3.77 1.74
N PHE A 195 -5.70 -4.32 0.82
CA PHE A 195 -7.15 -4.19 0.86
C PHE A 195 -7.76 -4.84 2.10
N HIS A 196 -7.34 -6.07 2.44
CA HIS A 196 -7.76 -6.77 3.65
C HIS A 196 -7.43 -5.96 4.91
N ARG A 197 -6.28 -5.28 4.94
CA ARG A 197 -5.94 -4.38 6.05
C ARG A 197 -6.93 -3.22 6.20
N LEU A 198 -7.42 -2.64 5.10
CA LEU A 198 -8.50 -1.65 5.17
C LEU A 198 -9.80 -2.27 5.70
N VAL A 199 -10.17 -3.46 5.22
CA VAL A 199 -11.38 -4.18 5.68
C VAL A 199 -11.30 -4.49 7.18
N ALA A 200 -10.19 -5.06 7.64
CA ALA A 200 -9.95 -5.37 9.04
C ALA A 200 -9.99 -4.10 9.90
N SER A 201 -9.33 -3.03 9.44
CA SER A 201 -9.32 -1.74 10.13
C SER A 201 -10.73 -1.17 10.32
N ILE A 202 -11.55 -1.13 9.25
CA ILE A 202 -12.91 -0.59 9.38
C ILE A 202 -13.83 -1.50 10.20
N MET A 203 -13.57 -2.82 10.23
CA MET A 203 -14.30 -3.72 11.11
C MET A 203 -13.99 -3.46 12.60
N GLN A 204 -12.71 -3.21 12.93
CA GLN A 204 -12.31 -2.91 14.31
C GLN A 204 -12.83 -1.55 14.78
N GLU A 205 -12.70 -0.52 13.94
CA GLU A 205 -13.17 0.83 14.26
C GLU A 205 -14.70 0.93 14.22
N GLY A 206 -15.34 0.20 13.33
CA GLY A 206 -16.80 0.12 13.15
C GLY A 206 -17.54 -0.78 14.13
N ARG A 207 -16.87 -1.25 15.19
CA ARG A 207 -17.49 -2.08 16.23
C ARG A 207 -18.55 -1.32 17.00
N GLN A 208 -19.61 -2.01 17.39
CA GLN A 208 -20.65 -1.50 18.27
C GLN A 208 -20.07 -1.32 19.66
N ARG A 209 -19.77 -0.06 20.02
CA ARG A 209 -19.53 0.35 21.41
C ARG A 209 -20.90 0.57 22.08
N GLY A 210 -20.99 0.44 23.41
CA GLY A 210 -22.26 0.48 24.16
C GLY A 210 -23.08 1.78 23.97
N GLU A 211 -24.21 1.90 24.67
CA GLU A 211 -25.24 2.95 24.48
C GLU A 211 -24.76 4.42 24.50
N THR A 212 -23.52 4.70 24.89
CA THR A 212 -22.95 6.05 25.04
C THR A 212 -22.51 6.73 23.73
N ASP A 213 -22.56 6.05 22.57
CA ASP A 213 -22.04 6.57 21.28
C ASP A 213 -23.13 7.12 20.32
N THR A 214 -24.32 7.44 20.83
CA THR A 214 -25.43 8.04 20.07
C THR A 214 -25.21 9.53 19.80
N GLY A 215 -24.21 9.86 18.95
CA GLY A 215 -24.10 11.19 18.35
C GLY A 215 -22.70 11.72 18.06
N SER A 216 -21.64 10.90 18.13
CA SER A 216 -20.30 11.39 17.82
C SER A 216 -20.14 11.66 16.31
N PRO A 217 -19.49 12.78 15.90
CA PRO A 217 -19.18 13.08 14.50
C PRO A 217 -18.31 11.99 13.84
N ASP A 218 -17.66 11.15 14.65
CA ASP A 218 -16.87 10.00 14.23
C ASP A 218 -17.72 8.90 13.57
N ARG A 219 -19.04 8.85 13.84
CA ARG A 219 -19.91 7.82 13.25
C ARG A 219 -19.97 7.91 11.73
N ASP A 220 -20.01 9.13 11.21
CA ASP A 220 -20.14 9.39 9.77
C ASP A 220 -18.86 9.01 9.02
N VAL A 221 -17.69 9.23 9.63
CA VAL A 221 -16.38 8.88 9.06
C VAL A 221 -16.29 7.38 8.75
N TYR A 222 -16.60 6.53 9.74
CA TYR A 222 -16.49 5.08 9.55
C TYR A 222 -17.58 4.54 8.61
N LEU A 223 -18.76 5.16 8.60
CA LEU A 223 -19.79 4.83 7.62
C LEU A 223 -19.36 5.19 6.18
N GLU A 224 -18.65 6.30 6.00
CA GLU A 224 -18.11 6.66 4.70
C GLU A 224 -17.00 5.68 4.27
N CYS A 225 -16.11 5.29 5.18
CA CYS A 225 -15.09 4.28 4.92
C CYS A 225 -15.68 2.92 4.55
N SER A 226 -16.79 2.50 5.16
CA SER A 226 -17.44 1.23 4.80
C SER A 226 -18.03 1.25 3.39
N ARG A 227 -18.56 2.40 2.94
CA ARG A 227 -19.01 2.60 1.55
C ARG A 227 -17.85 2.53 0.55
N LEU A 228 -16.68 3.06 0.92
CA LEU A 228 -15.47 2.92 0.11
C LEU A 228 -15.06 1.44 -0.04
N ILE A 229 -15.16 0.64 1.03
CA ILE A 229 -14.91 -0.81 0.95
C ILE A 229 -15.92 -1.52 0.06
N GLU A 230 -17.21 -1.21 0.18
CA GLU A 230 -18.24 -1.79 -0.70
C GLU A 230 -17.95 -1.50 -2.17
N ARG A 231 -17.63 -0.23 -2.49
CA ARG A 231 -17.21 0.18 -3.83
C ARG A 231 -15.97 -0.60 -4.27
N MET A 232 -15.00 -0.72 -3.37
CA MET A 232 -13.87 -1.66 -3.36
C MET A 232 -14.19 -3.02 -3.98
N TYR A 233 -14.99 -3.77 -3.24
CA TYR A 233 -15.42 -5.10 -3.60
C TYR A 233 -16.09 -5.17 -4.96
N SER A 234 -16.90 -4.16 -5.32
CA SER A 234 -17.55 -4.16 -6.62
C SER A 234 -16.61 -3.94 -7.80
N HIS A 235 -15.53 -3.19 -7.63
CA HIS A 235 -14.48 -3.08 -8.65
C HIS A 235 -13.63 -4.36 -8.75
N ILE A 236 -13.35 -5.02 -7.61
CA ILE A 236 -12.71 -6.32 -7.61
C ILE A 236 -13.59 -7.35 -8.35
N ALA A 237 -14.89 -7.37 -8.06
CA ALA A 237 -15.84 -8.24 -8.72
C ALA A 237 -15.99 -7.96 -10.23
N ALA A 238 -15.98 -6.69 -10.65
CA ALA A 238 -15.99 -6.33 -12.06
C ALA A 238 -14.71 -6.75 -12.81
N THR A 239 -13.62 -7.03 -12.10
CA THR A 239 -12.34 -7.51 -12.66
C THR A 239 -12.08 -8.98 -12.31
N ALA A 240 -13.15 -9.74 -12.06
CA ALA A 240 -13.17 -11.09 -11.47
C ALA A 240 -12.15 -12.08 -12.02
N GLU A 241 -11.89 -12.08 -13.34
CA GLU A 241 -10.95 -13.01 -13.99
C GLU A 241 -9.57 -13.06 -13.29
N LYS A 242 -9.16 -11.97 -12.63
CA LYS A 242 -7.87 -11.84 -11.93
C LYS A 242 -7.89 -12.35 -10.50
N PHE A 243 -9.07 -12.53 -9.92
CA PHE A 243 -9.27 -12.79 -8.48
C PHE A 243 -10.12 -14.02 -8.18
N THR A 244 -10.66 -14.71 -9.17
CA THR A 244 -11.53 -15.88 -8.97
C THR A 244 -10.86 -16.93 -8.07
N THR A 245 -9.57 -17.20 -8.26
CA THR A 245 -8.79 -18.16 -7.46
C THR A 245 -8.49 -17.68 -6.03
N LEU A 246 -8.75 -16.41 -5.72
CA LEU A 246 -8.51 -15.78 -4.42
C LEU A 246 -9.83 -15.41 -3.71
N SER A 247 -10.98 -15.61 -4.35
CA SER A 247 -12.31 -15.27 -3.81
C SER A 247 -12.59 -15.98 -2.49
N ALA A 248 -12.34 -17.29 -2.41
CA ALA A 248 -12.48 -18.08 -1.20
C ALA A 248 -11.59 -17.53 -0.06
N PHE A 249 -10.37 -17.13 -0.38
CA PHE A 249 -9.45 -16.58 0.61
C PHE A 249 -9.93 -15.22 1.14
N MET A 250 -10.45 -14.36 0.27
CA MET A 250 -11.04 -13.07 0.67
C MET A 250 -12.24 -13.29 1.62
N VAL A 251 -13.11 -14.26 1.33
CA VAL A 251 -14.24 -14.62 2.20
C VAL A 251 -13.73 -15.14 3.54
N ALA A 252 -12.76 -16.05 3.54
CA ALA A 252 -12.16 -16.59 4.77
C ALA A 252 -11.57 -15.49 5.65
N GLN A 253 -10.82 -14.56 5.07
CA GLN A 253 -10.27 -13.40 5.76
C GLN A 253 -11.36 -12.50 6.35
N TYR A 254 -12.42 -12.22 5.57
CA TYR A 254 -13.56 -11.43 6.04
C TYR A 254 -14.25 -12.05 7.25
N VAL A 255 -14.62 -13.34 7.18
CA VAL A 255 -15.34 -14.00 8.29
C VAL A 255 -14.46 -14.18 9.52
N THR A 256 -13.14 -14.33 9.33
CA THR A 256 -12.18 -14.41 10.44
C THR A 256 -12.09 -13.09 11.20
N GLU A 257 -12.09 -11.95 10.50
CA GLU A 257 -12.13 -10.64 11.17
C GLU A 257 -13.50 -10.34 11.78
N LEU A 258 -14.58 -10.69 11.08
CA LEU A 258 -15.94 -10.50 11.58
C LEU A 258 -16.20 -11.28 12.87
N GLN A 259 -15.63 -12.49 13.03
CA GLN A 259 -15.76 -13.26 14.26
C GLN A 259 -15.23 -12.51 15.51
N LYS A 260 -14.30 -11.56 15.33
CA LYS A 260 -13.64 -10.85 16.43
C LYS A 260 -14.45 -9.66 16.94
N VAL A 261 -15.45 -9.18 16.18
CA VAL A 261 -16.14 -7.92 16.46
C VAL A 261 -17.65 -8.02 16.22
N THR A 262 -18.42 -7.32 17.05
CA THR A 262 -19.83 -7.03 16.76
C THR A 262 -19.89 -5.69 16.04
N LEU A 263 -20.26 -5.67 14.77
CA LEU A 263 -20.33 -4.45 13.96
C LEU A 263 -21.61 -3.66 14.21
N ARG A 264 -21.52 -2.32 14.06
CA ARG A 264 -22.72 -1.49 13.97
C ARG A 264 -23.55 -1.87 12.73
N PRO A 265 -24.90 -1.84 12.80
CA PRO A 265 -25.74 -2.30 11.70
C PRO A 265 -25.52 -1.57 10.36
N ASP A 266 -25.29 -0.26 10.40
CA ASP A 266 -25.03 0.60 9.24
C ASP A 266 -23.72 0.25 8.51
N ILE A 267 -22.66 -0.05 9.26
CA ILE A 267 -21.39 -0.53 8.71
C ILE A 267 -21.51 -1.97 8.23
N LYS A 268 -22.14 -2.85 9.04
CA LYS A 268 -22.35 -4.26 8.70
C LYS A 268 -23.05 -4.39 7.36
N LEU A 269 -24.07 -3.56 7.10
CA LEU A 269 -24.78 -3.51 5.82
C LEU A 269 -23.81 -3.37 4.63
N HIS A 270 -23.02 -2.30 4.58
CA HIS A 270 -22.11 -2.03 3.45
C HIS A 270 -21.02 -3.10 3.29
N LEU A 271 -20.47 -3.60 4.40
CA LEU A 271 -19.46 -4.66 4.35
C LEU A 271 -20.05 -6.00 3.87
N THR A 272 -21.27 -6.32 4.30
CA THR A 272 -22.01 -7.51 3.87
C THR A 272 -22.38 -7.44 2.38
N GLU A 273 -22.88 -6.30 1.90
CA GLU A 273 -23.15 -6.10 0.46
C GLU A 273 -21.87 -6.24 -0.37
N GLY A 274 -20.75 -5.73 0.13
CA GLY A 274 -19.45 -5.89 -0.50
C GLY A 274 -19.03 -7.37 -0.61
N ILE A 275 -19.06 -8.12 0.49
CA ILE A 275 -18.60 -9.52 0.49
C ILE A 275 -19.53 -10.45 -0.29
N TYR A 276 -20.82 -10.14 -0.41
CA TYR A 276 -21.75 -10.87 -1.27
C TYR A 276 -21.33 -10.86 -2.73
N ARG A 277 -20.79 -9.74 -3.22
CA ARG A 277 -20.25 -9.64 -4.59
C ARG A 277 -19.04 -10.55 -4.82
N ILE A 278 -18.28 -10.86 -3.76
CA ILE A 278 -17.17 -11.81 -3.82
C ILE A 278 -17.68 -13.25 -3.72
N LEU A 279 -18.71 -13.50 -2.91
CA LEU A 279 -19.38 -14.81 -2.86
C LEU A 279 -20.04 -15.21 -4.19
N ASP A 280 -20.44 -14.25 -5.03
CA ASP A 280 -20.87 -14.52 -6.41
C ASP A 280 -19.75 -15.10 -7.28
N LEU A 281 -18.48 -14.82 -6.95
CA LEU A 281 -17.31 -15.33 -7.68
C LEU A 281 -16.86 -16.71 -7.20
N CYS A 282 -17.30 -17.14 -6.01
CA CYS A 282 -16.93 -18.41 -5.44
C CYS A 282 -17.63 -19.56 -6.18
N MET A 283 -16.84 -20.53 -6.62
CA MET A 283 -17.31 -21.76 -7.22
C MET A 283 -17.68 -22.80 -6.15
N GLU A 284 -18.31 -23.90 -6.54
CA GLU A 284 -18.72 -24.95 -5.59
C GLU A 284 -17.55 -25.51 -4.77
N HIS A 285 -16.37 -25.63 -5.39
CA HIS A 285 -15.16 -26.08 -4.70
C HIS A 285 -14.65 -25.07 -3.66
N ASP A 286 -14.82 -23.77 -3.90
CA ASP A 286 -14.49 -22.71 -2.95
C ASP A 286 -15.41 -22.76 -1.71
N ILE A 287 -16.70 -23.00 -1.93
CA ILE A 287 -17.67 -23.16 -0.83
C ILE A 287 -17.35 -24.41 -0.01
N LYS A 288 -17.01 -25.53 -0.66
CA LYS A 288 -16.55 -26.75 0.03
C LYS A 288 -15.27 -26.50 0.83
N PHE A 289 -14.31 -25.77 0.24
CA PHE A 289 -13.08 -25.38 0.92
C PHE A 289 -13.37 -24.54 2.18
N LEU A 290 -14.22 -23.53 2.08
CA LEU A 290 -14.61 -22.68 3.22
C LEU A 290 -15.33 -23.49 4.31
N THR A 291 -16.24 -24.37 3.92
CA THR A 291 -17.04 -25.16 4.87
C THR A 291 -16.17 -26.17 5.64
N ALA A 292 -15.16 -26.76 4.98
CA ALA A 292 -14.29 -27.75 5.61
C ALA A 292 -13.05 -27.14 6.29
N GLY A 293 -12.49 -26.07 5.73
CA GLY A 293 -11.19 -25.51 6.09
C GLY A 293 -11.21 -24.47 7.21
N LEU A 294 -12.36 -23.85 7.50
CA LEU A 294 -12.47 -22.85 8.56
C LEU A 294 -12.52 -23.50 9.96
N GLN A 295 -11.91 -22.83 10.94
CA GLN A 295 -12.03 -23.20 12.36
C GLN A 295 -13.48 -23.12 12.84
N MET A 296 -13.86 -23.89 13.87
CA MET A 296 -15.25 -24.09 14.29
C MET A 296 -16.04 -22.78 14.45
N GLY A 297 -15.55 -21.81 15.22
CA GLY A 297 -16.26 -20.54 15.42
C GLY A 297 -16.30 -19.65 14.17
N VAL A 298 -15.27 -19.66 13.32
CA VAL A 298 -15.27 -18.93 12.04
C VAL A 298 -16.27 -19.57 11.07
N ARG A 299 -16.42 -20.90 11.11
CA ARG A 299 -17.34 -21.67 10.28
C ARG A 299 -18.80 -21.37 10.61
N GLU A 300 -19.13 -21.14 11.88
CA GLU A 300 -20.47 -20.71 12.29
C GLU A 300 -20.82 -19.35 11.69
N VAL A 301 -19.92 -18.36 11.81
CA VAL A 301 -20.08 -17.03 11.19
C VAL A 301 -20.23 -17.13 9.67
N PHE A 302 -19.42 -17.98 9.01
CA PHE A 302 -19.56 -18.24 7.58
C PHE A 302 -20.91 -18.87 7.23
N SER A 303 -21.39 -19.82 8.04
CA SER A 303 -22.66 -20.51 7.78
C SER A 303 -23.85 -19.55 7.86
N GLU A 304 -23.85 -18.64 8.83
CA GLU A 304 -24.87 -17.57 8.95
C GLU A 304 -24.80 -16.60 7.75
N LEU A 305 -23.59 -16.14 7.40
CA LEU A 305 -23.37 -15.24 6.28
C LEU A 305 -23.82 -15.88 4.95
N TYR A 306 -23.44 -17.13 4.71
CA TYR A 306 -23.76 -17.86 3.48
C TYR A 306 -25.25 -18.19 3.40
N GLY A 307 -25.89 -18.55 4.52
CA GLY A 307 -27.35 -18.70 4.58
C GLY A 307 -28.06 -17.42 4.16
N SER A 308 -27.67 -16.29 4.75
CA SER A 308 -28.23 -14.97 4.41
C SER A 308 -27.98 -14.60 2.93
N TYR A 309 -26.78 -14.87 2.42
CA TYR A 309 -26.43 -14.69 1.00
C TYR A 309 -27.36 -15.49 0.08
N THR A 310 -27.58 -16.78 0.38
CA THR A 310 -28.43 -17.64 -0.47
C THR A 310 -29.89 -17.21 -0.47
N HIS A 311 -30.42 -16.78 0.69
CA HIS A 311 -31.83 -16.41 0.83
C HIS A 311 -32.16 -15.02 0.29
N TYR A 312 -31.32 -14.02 0.54
CA TYR A 312 -31.64 -12.63 0.25
C TYR A 312 -30.96 -12.14 -1.04
N HIS A 313 -29.65 -12.33 -1.16
CA HIS A 313 -28.88 -11.73 -2.27
C HIS A 313 -28.92 -12.60 -3.55
N LYS A 314 -28.59 -13.89 -3.44
CA LYS A 314 -28.53 -14.80 -4.60
C LYS A 314 -29.91 -15.00 -5.24
N ALA A 315 -30.94 -15.14 -4.42
CA ALA A 315 -32.31 -15.27 -4.89
C ALA A 315 -32.82 -14.00 -5.60
N GLN A 316 -32.48 -12.82 -5.07
CA GLN A 316 -32.85 -11.54 -5.67
C GLN A 316 -32.20 -11.34 -7.04
N ARG A 317 -30.88 -11.58 -7.16
CA ARG A 317 -30.19 -11.46 -8.46
C ARG A 317 -30.71 -12.44 -9.51
N GLN A 318 -30.96 -13.69 -9.13
CA GLN A 318 -31.58 -14.66 -10.04
C GLN A 318 -33.01 -14.26 -10.45
N GLY A 319 -33.69 -13.45 -9.64
CA GLY A 319 -34.95 -12.80 -10.02
C GLY A 319 -34.73 -11.69 -11.04
N GLU A 320 -33.79 -10.77 -10.80
CA GLU A 320 -33.46 -9.64 -11.67
C GLU A 320 -32.97 -10.09 -13.07
N ASP A 321 -32.14 -11.14 -13.14
CA ASP A 321 -31.67 -11.73 -14.40
C ASP A 321 -32.81 -12.35 -15.24
N LYS A 322 -33.91 -12.78 -14.60
CA LYS A 322 -35.08 -13.32 -15.31
C LYS A 322 -35.95 -12.25 -15.95
N TYR A 323 -35.84 -10.98 -15.54
CA TYR A 323 -36.63 -9.87 -16.06
C TYR A 323 -35.84 -8.94 -17.00
N THR A 324 -34.56 -9.23 -17.24
CA THR A 324 -33.65 -8.43 -18.08
C THR A 324 -33.33 -9.06 -19.44
N VAL A 325 -34.15 -10.02 -19.90
CA VAL A 325 -34.07 -10.64 -21.24
C VAL A 325 -34.96 -9.92 -22.25
#